data_AF-A0A429F7U6-F1
#
_entry.id   AF-A0A429F7U6-F1
#
_cell.length_a   1.000
_cell.length_b   1.000
_cell.length_c   1.000
_cell.angle_alpha   90.00
_cell.angle_beta   90.00
_cell.angle_gamma   90.00
#
_symmetry.space_group_name_H-M   'P 1'
#
loop_
_entity.id
_entity.type
_entity.pdbx_description
1 polymer ?
#
loop_
_entity_poly.entity_id
_entity_poly.type
_entity_poly.pdbx_seq_one_letter_code
_entity_poly.pdbx_strand_id
1 'polypeptide(L)'
;MVDWGNVFRTGLEIAEQTSYGVTIAQWEELDDETAYQTIYEYVLQAPLSRLTGMDTALSVAAATRFDINARRRVGRFYAFFKLVEFRQHGFRGFAD
;
A
#
# COMPACT_ATOMS: atom_id res chain seq x y z
N MET A 1 -33.20 11.90 3.20
CA MET A 1 -33.02 10.79 2.25
C MET A 1 -31.59 10.29 2.48
N VAL A 2 -31.41 9.05 2.92
CA VAL A 2 -30.05 8.50 3.13
C VAL A 2 -29.36 8.46 1.79
N ASP A 3 -28.23 9.16 1.67
CA ASP A 3 -27.44 9.18 0.45
C ASP A 3 -26.65 7.87 0.34
N TRP A 4 -27.33 6.86 -0.20
CA TRP A 4 -26.75 5.54 -0.43
C TRP A 4 -25.48 5.60 -1.29
N GLY A 5 -25.34 6.60 -2.17
CA GLY A 5 -24.13 6.80 -2.97
C GLY A 5 -22.91 7.13 -2.11
N ASN A 6 -23.10 7.95 -1.07
CA ASN A 6 -22.06 8.23 -0.08
C ASN A 6 -21.71 7.01 0.78
N VAL A 7 -22.73 6.28 1.26
CA VAL A 7 -22.50 5.10 2.12
C VAL A 7 -21.80 3.97 1.36
N PHE A 8 -22.16 3.74 0.10
CA PHE A 8 -21.49 2.74 -0.75
C PHE A 8 -20.06 3.11 -1.08
N ARG A 9 -19.79 4.38 -1.41
CA ARG A 9 -18.43 4.86 -1.68
C ARG A 9 -17.54 4.78 -0.44
N THR A 10 -18.04 5.24 0.71
CA THR A 10 -17.33 5.11 1.99
C THR A 10 -17.12 3.64 2.38
N GLY A 11 -18.10 2.77 2.15
CA GLY A 11 -17.97 1.33 2.38
C GLY A 11 -16.93 0.66 1.47
N LEU A 12 -16.85 1.07 0.20
CA LEU A 12 -15.85 0.57 -0.76
C LEU A 12 -14.44 1.06 -0.40
N GLU A 13 -14.30 2.34 -0.07
CA GLU A 13 -13.03 2.94 0.36
C GLU A 13 -12.51 2.27 1.65
N ILE A 14 -13.40 1.97 2.60
CA ILE A 14 -13.07 1.22 3.82
C ILE A 14 -12.68 -0.23 3.50
N ALA A 15 -13.39 -0.90 2.60
CA ALA A 15 -13.07 -2.27 2.20
C ALA A 15 -11.72 -2.35 1.46
N GLU A 16 -11.41 -1.37 0.59
CA GLU A 16 -10.14 -1.29 -0.11
C GLU A 16 -8.98 -0.95 0.83
N GLN A 17 -9.15 0.00 1.76
CA GLN A 17 -8.15 0.27 2.80
C GLN A 17 -7.91 -0.93 3.71
N THR A 18 -8.98 -1.65 4.07
CA THR A 18 -8.87 -2.92 4.81
C THR A 18 -8.10 -3.95 3.99
N SER A 19 -8.31 -4.01 2.67
CA SER A 19 -7.58 -4.91 1.78
C SER A 19 -6.09 -4.58 1.70
N TYR A 20 -5.71 -3.30 1.61
CA TYR A 20 -4.30 -2.90 1.55
C TYR A 20 -3.60 -3.13 2.89
N GLY A 21 -4.27 -2.88 4.01
CA GLY A 21 -3.73 -3.20 5.34
C GLY A 21 -3.45 -4.70 5.50
N VAL A 22 -4.35 -5.56 5.02
CA VAL A 22 -4.15 -7.03 5.01
C VAL A 22 -2.99 -7.42 4.11
N THR A 23 -2.86 -6.84 2.91
CA THR A 23 -1.73 -7.11 2.02
C THR A 23 -0.40 -6.71 2.65
N ILE A 24 -0.33 -5.54 3.30
CA ILE A 24 0.90 -5.10 3.99
C ILE A 24 1.23 -6.05 5.15
N ALA A 25 0.23 -6.47 5.93
CA ALA A 25 0.43 -7.44 7.00
C ALA A 25 0.95 -8.79 6.48
N GLN A 26 0.41 -9.27 5.34
CA GLN A 26 0.91 -10.48 4.69
C GLN A 26 2.37 -10.32 4.27
N TRP A 27 2.77 -9.18 3.69
CA TRP A 27 4.18 -8.94 3.37
C TRP A 27 5.09 -8.95 4.61
N GLU A 28 4.58 -8.51 5.76
CA GLU A 28 5.32 -8.59 7.02
C GLU A 28 5.39 -10.01 7.62
N GLU A 29 4.59 -10.96 7.16
CA GLU A 29 4.71 -12.36 7.59
C GLU A 29 5.73 -13.14 6.75
N LEU A 30 6.03 -12.65 5.56
CA LEU A 30 7.02 -13.25 4.64
C LEU A 30 8.45 -12.96 5.07
N ASP A 31 9.42 -13.70 4.53
CA ASP A 31 10.82 -13.28 4.56
C ASP A 31 11.05 -12.08 3.61
N ASP A 32 12.19 -11.40 3.76
CA ASP A 32 12.46 -10.17 3.02
C ASP A 32 12.55 -10.39 1.50
N GLU A 33 13.12 -11.51 1.03
CA GLU A 33 13.24 -11.79 -0.40
C GLU A 33 11.86 -11.99 -1.04
N THR A 34 11.04 -12.86 -0.43
CA THR A 34 9.68 -13.13 -0.90
C THR A 34 8.80 -11.88 -0.80
N ALA A 35 8.94 -11.07 0.25
CA ALA A 35 8.19 -9.84 0.40
C ALA A 35 8.51 -8.84 -0.72
N TYR A 36 9.79 -8.57 -0.99
CA TYR A 36 10.18 -7.64 -2.05
C TYR A 36 9.76 -8.16 -3.44
N GLN A 37 9.88 -9.46 -3.69
CA GLN A 37 9.39 -10.04 -4.95
C GLN A 37 7.87 -9.85 -5.11
N THR A 38 7.10 -10.07 -4.04
CA THR A 38 5.64 -9.87 -4.07
C THR A 38 5.27 -8.41 -4.30
N ILE A 39 5.99 -7.47 -3.68
CA ILE A 39 5.79 -6.02 -3.90
C ILE A 39 6.10 -5.66 -5.36
N TYR A 40 7.19 -6.19 -5.91
CA TYR A 40 7.56 -5.98 -7.31
C TYR A 40 6.45 -6.45 -8.26
N GLU A 41 5.96 -7.67 -8.08
CA GLU A 41 4.88 -8.24 -8.88
C GLU A 41 3.57 -7.45 -8.72
N TYR A 42 3.25 -7.02 -7.50
CA TYR A 42 2.11 -6.16 -7.24
C TYR A 42 2.17 -4.88 -8.08
N VAL A 43 3.33 -4.19 -8.10
CA VAL A 43 3.50 -2.95 -8.88
C VAL A 43 3.33 -3.19 -10.38
N LEU A 44 3.83 -4.31 -10.90
CA LEU A 44 3.73 -4.62 -12.33
C LEU A 44 2.30 -4.96 -12.79
N GLN A 45 1.50 -5.57 -11.91
CA GLN A 45 0.19 -6.10 -12.28
C GLN A 45 -0.98 -5.18 -11.88
N ALA A 46 -0.81 -4.37 -10.85
CA ALA A 46 -1.90 -3.56 -10.32
C ALA A 46 -2.22 -2.36 -11.24
N PRO A 47 -3.51 -2.03 -11.44
CA PRO A 47 -3.89 -0.81 -12.12
C PRO A 47 -3.47 0.43 -11.31
N LEU A 48 -3.25 1.56 -11.98
CA LEU A 48 -2.79 2.82 -11.37
C LEU A 48 -3.61 3.26 -10.14
N SER A 49 -4.93 3.03 -10.14
CA SER A 49 -5.81 3.36 -9.01
C SER A 49 -5.46 2.57 -7.75
N ARG A 50 -5.11 1.28 -7.90
CA ARG A 50 -4.67 0.43 -6.78
C ARG A 50 -3.28 0.80 -6.29
N LEU A 51 -2.38 1.19 -7.21
CA LEU A 51 -1.06 1.70 -6.83
C LEU A 51 -1.18 2.96 -5.97
N THR A 52 -2.08 3.89 -6.32
CA THR A 52 -2.34 5.08 -5.49
C THR A 52 -2.86 4.69 -4.11
N GLY A 53 -3.82 3.76 -4.03
CA GLY A 53 -4.35 3.29 -2.74
C GLY A 53 -3.29 2.63 -1.86
N MET A 54 -2.42 1.81 -2.46
CA MET A 54 -1.31 1.16 -1.76
C MET A 54 -0.23 2.15 -1.33
N ASP A 55 0.07 3.19 -2.13
CA ASP A 55 1.00 4.28 -1.78
C ASP A 55 0.55 4.98 -0.48
N THR A 56 -0.73 5.39 -0.42
CA THR A 56 -1.32 5.97 0.79
C THR A 56 -1.26 4.99 1.97
N ALA A 57 -1.63 3.73 1.77
CA ALA A 57 -1.64 2.73 2.84
C ALA A 57 -0.24 2.46 3.42
N LEU A 58 0.78 2.32 2.57
CA LEU A 58 2.16 2.13 2.98
C LEU A 58 2.73 3.36 3.70
N SER A 59 2.44 4.56 3.20
CA SER A 59 2.84 5.83 3.84
C SER A 59 2.24 5.94 5.25
N VAL A 60 0.92 5.74 5.38
CA VAL A 60 0.22 5.77 6.67
C VAL A 60 0.76 4.68 7.60
N ALA A 61 0.95 3.45 7.12
CA ALA A 61 1.48 2.37 7.92
C ALA A 61 2.91 2.66 8.42
N ALA A 62 3.80 3.16 7.55
CA ALA A 62 5.15 3.56 7.92
C ALA A 62 5.18 4.74 8.92
N ALA A 63 4.16 5.60 8.93
CA ALA A 63 4.04 6.72 9.87
C ALA A 63 3.46 6.32 11.22
N THR A 64 2.50 5.39 11.25
CA THR A 64 1.63 5.13 12.41
C THR A 64 2.01 3.89 13.23
N ARG A 65 2.91 3.02 12.75
CA ARG A 65 3.37 1.84 13.50
C ARG A 65 4.10 2.24 14.79
N PHE A 66 3.62 1.72 15.92
CA PHE A 66 4.25 1.91 17.24
C PHE A 66 5.50 1.04 17.43
N ASP A 67 5.51 -0.19 16.91
CA ASP A 67 6.69 -1.04 16.93
C ASP A 67 7.75 -0.53 15.95
N ILE A 68 8.95 -0.23 16.44
CA ILE A 68 10.02 0.39 15.64
C ILE A 68 10.58 -0.54 14.57
N ASN A 69 10.59 -1.85 14.80
CA ASN A 69 11.10 -2.83 13.85
C ASN A 69 10.10 -3.02 12.70
N ALA A 70 8.82 -3.17 13.04
CA ALA A 70 7.73 -3.21 12.07
C ALA A 70 7.68 -1.91 11.26
N ARG A 71 7.81 -0.75 11.93
CA ARG A 71 7.85 0.55 11.27
C ARG A 71 9.00 0.66 10.26
N ARG A 72 10.21 0.25 10.66
CA ARG A 72 11.38 0.25 9.76
C ARG A 72 11.17 -0.69 8.57
N ARG A 73 10.57 -1.85 8.81
CA ARG A 73 10.31 -2.84 7.77
C ARG A 73 9.29 -2.35 6.75
N VAL A 74 8.15 -1.85 7.20
CA VAL A 74 7.15 -1.22 6.33
C VAL A 74 7.74 0.00 5.60
N GLY A 75 8.60 0.77 6.26
CA GLY A 75 9.34 1.87 5.61
C GLY A 75 10.23 1.40 4.45
N ARG A 76 10.87 0.23 4.57
CA ARG A 76 11.64 -0.39 3.47
C ARG A 76 10.73 -0.88 2.36
N PHE A 77 9.60 -1.51 2.69
CA PHE A 77 8.59 -1.91 1.71
C PHE A 77 8.11 -0.69 0.91
N TYR A 78 7.85 0.42 1.59
CA TYR A 78 7.42 1.66 0.95
C TYR A 78 8.49 2.22 0.00
N ALA A 79 9.74 2.31 0.46
CA ALA A 79 10.85 2.77 -0.38
C ALA A 79 11.03 1.88 -1.62
N PHE A 80 10.96 0.56 -1.46
CA PHE A 80 11.08 -0.38 -2.57
C PHE A 80 9.89 -0.24 -3.54
N PHE A 81 8.66 -0.17 -3.04
CA PHE A 81 7.46 0.09 -3.84
C PHE A 81 7.62 1.33 -4.72
N LYS A 82 8.10 2.47 -4.16
CA LYS A 82 8.31 3.70 -4.93
C LYS A 82 9.43 3.59 -5.96
N LEU A 83 10.49 2.84 -5.68
CA LEU A 83 11.56 2.58 -6.65
C LEU A 83 11.04 1.78 -7.86
N VAL A 84 10.24 0.74 -7.61
CA VAL A 84 9.65 -0.07 -8.68
C VAL A 84 8.62 0.73 -9.46
N GLU A 85 7.75 1.49 -8.77
CA GLU A 85 6.77 2.37 -9.41
C GLU A 85 7.46 3.41 -10.30
N PHE A 86 8.52 4.05 -9.79
CA PHE A 86 9.31 5.02 -10.55
C PHE A 86 9.85 4.42 -11.85
N ARG A 87 10.38 3.20 -11.78
CA ARG A 87 10.93 2.51 -12.94
C ARG A 87 9.85 2.15 -13.98
N GLN A 88 8.66 1.75 -13.53
CA GLN A 88 7.60 1.25 -14.40
C GLN A 88 6.70 2.35 -14.98
N HIS A 89 6.42 3.38 -14.19
CA HIS A 89 5.41 4.41 -14.51
C HIS A 89 5.94 5.85 -14.43
N GLY A 90 7.21 6.04 -14.04
CA GLY A 90 7.77 7.36 -13.74
C GLY A 90 7.44 7.83 -12.32
N PHE A 91 8.08 8.92 -11.88
CA PHE A 91 7.83 9.46 -10.53
C PHE A 91 6.46 10.11 -10.47
N ARG A 92 5.62 9.64 -9.54
CA ARG A 92 4.26 10.13 -9.35
C ARG A 92 4.06 10.98 -8.09
N GLY A 93 5.14 11.30 -7.37
CA GLY A 93 5.07 11.96 -6.06
C GLY A 93 5.10 10.97 -4.91
N PHE A 94 4.96 11.45 -3.68
CA PHE A 94 4.65 10.64 -2.51
C PHE A 94 3.16 10.81 -2.17
N ALA A 95 2.59 9.90 -1.40
CA ALA A 95 1.25 10.11 -0.87
C ALA A 95 1.22 11.38 0.01
N ASP A 96 0.30 12.31 -0.31
CA ASP A 96 0.01 13.53 0.45
C ASP A 96 -0.88 13.26 1.68
#